data_AF-A0A367HXU8-F1
#
_entry.id   AF-A0A367HXU8-F1
#
_cell.length_a   1.000
_cell.length_b   1.000
_cell.length_c   1.000
_cell.angle_alpha   90.00
_cell.angle_beta   90.00
_cell.angle_gamma   90.00
#
_symmetry.space_group_name_H-M   'P 1'
#
loop_
_entity.id
_entity.type
_entity.pdbx_description
1 polymer ?
#
loop_
_entity_poly.entity_id
_entity_poly.type
_entity_poly.pdbx_seq_one_letter_code
_entity_poly.pdbx_strand_id
1 'polypeptide(L)'
;MPDLPEPIVQATRYEVSLLPEDNINRRHFTITVEWRGDDRWAVCRFHECLGKDGAWEYEPRPSERDDDWVEAHRFGLDSALALAKQAAPDLVVNGHTAADAWRRTHRPA
;
A
#
# COMPACT_ATOMS: atom_id res chain seq x y z
N MET A 1 -24.96 -25.41 -23.17
CA MET A 1 -24.26 -25.10 -21.91
C MET A 1 -25.26 -24.31 -21.07
N PRO A 2 -25.41 -24.58 -19.77
CA PRO A 2 -26.27 -23.72 -18.95
C PRO A 2 -25.71 -22.29 -18.99
N ASP A 3 -26.60 -21.29 -19.04
CA ASP A 3 -26.22 -19.88 -18.90
C ASP A 3 -25.55 -19.71 -17.54
N LEU A 4 -24.24 -19.45 -17.57
CA LEU A 4 -23.47 -19.13 -16.38
C LEU A 4 -23.77 -17.69 -15.95
N PRO A 5 -23.70 -17.38 -14.65
CA PRO A 5 -23.78 -16.01 -14.19
C PRO A 5 -22.61 -15.18 -14.73
N GLU A 6 -22.84 -13.87 -14.89
CA GLU A 6 -21.80 -12.92 -15.27
C GLU A 6 -20.64 -12.91 -14.25
N PRO A 7 -19.37 -12.94 -14.68
CA PRO A 7 -18.23 -12.82 -13.77
C PRO A 7 -18.22 -11.50 -12.99
N ILE A 8 -17.82 -11.57 -11.72
CA ILE A 8 -17.69 -10.39 -10.86
C ILE A 8 -16.32 -9.74 -11.09
N VAL A 9 -16.32 -8.44 -11.35
CA VAL A 9 -15.10 -7.62 -11.41
C VAL A 9 -15.00 -6.79 -10.14
N GLN A 10 -13.84 -6.86 -9.49
CA GLN A 10 -13.56 -6.11 -8.27
C GLN A 10 -12.16 -5.53 -8.34
N ALA A 11 -12.00 -4.27 -7.92
CA ALA A 11 -10.68 -3.72 -7.67
C ALA A 11 -10.06 -4.44 -6.46
N THR A 12 -8.85 -4.96 -6.61
CA THR A 12 -8.14 -5.68 -5.55
C THR A 12 -6.84 -5.01 -5.13
N ARG A 13 -6.40 -3.98 -5.86
CA ARG A 13 -5.15 -3.27 -5.60
C ARG A 13 -5.20 -1.84 -6.13
N TYR A 14 -4.68 -0.92 -5.33
CA TYR A 14 -4.39 0.45 -5.72
C TYR A 14 -2.91 0.75 -5.48
N GLU A 15 -2.31 1.58 -6.34
CA GLU A 15 -0.96 2.10 -6.13
C GLU A 15 -0.99 3.52 -5.60
N VAL A 16 -0.12 3.80 -4.64
CA VAL A 16 0.06 5.13 -4.04
C VAL A 16 1.54 5.48 -4.12
N SER A 17 1.87 6.54 -4.86
CA SER A 17 3.23 7.05 -4.96
C SER A 17 3.24 8.56 -5.05
N LEU A 18 4.28 9.17 -4.48
CA LEU A 18 4.58 10.59 -4.65
C LEU A 18 5.27 10.86 -6.00
N LEU A 19 5.92 9.86 -6.59
CA LEU A 19 6.66 10.02 -7.85
C LEU A 19 5.73 9.81 -9.06
N PRO A 20 5.88 10.60 -10.14
CA PRO A 20 5.12 10.40 -11.39
C PRO A 20 5.37 9.03 -12.02
N GLU A 21 4.43 8.59 -12.85
CA GLU A 21 4.42 7.26 -13.47
C GLU A 21 5.70 6.95 -14.27
N ASP A 22 6.26 7.95 -14.96
CA ASP A 22 7.45 7.84 -15.80
C ASP A 22 8.78 7.91 -15.02
N ASN A 23 8.74 8.16 -13.70
CA ASN A 23 9.94 8.21 -12.88
C ASN A 23 10.51 6.81 -12.66
N ILE A 24 11.74 6.57 -13.10
CA ILE A 24 12.44 5.28 -12.97
C ILE A 24 12.51 4.74 -11.53
N ASN A 25 12.50 5.62 -10.53
CA ASN A 25 12.54 5.23 -9.12
C ASN A 25 11.16 4.96 -8.51
N ARG A 26 10.06 5.25 -9.21
CA ARG A 26 8.68 5.12 -8.70
C ARG A 26 8.42 3.78 -8.03
N ARG A 27 8.85 2.68 -8.66
CA ARG A 27 8.65 1.31 -8.15
C ARG A 27 9.21 1.08 -6.74
N HIS A 28 10.26 1.82 -6.34
CA HIS A 28 10.88 1.66 -5.02
C HIS A 28 10.18 2.48 -3.92
N PHE A 29 9.45 3.52 -4.34
CA PHE A 29 8.71 4.44 -3.48
C PHE A 29 7.19 4.32 -3.66
N THR A 30 6.71 3.14 -4.07
CA THR A 30 5.29 2.87 -4.24
C THR A 30 4.80 2.02 -3.07
N ILE A 31 3.69 2.45 -2.48
CA ILE A 31 2.86 1.69 -1.54
C ILE A 31 1.69 1.10 -2.32
N THR A 32 1.23 -0.06 -1.90
CA THR A 32 0.09 -0.74 -2.52
C THR A 32 -1.00 -0.92 -1.48
N VAL A 33 -2.24 -0.57 -1.81
CA VAL A 33 -3.40 -0.82 -0.96
C VAL A 33 -4.13 -2.03 -1.54
N GLU A 34 -4.08 -3.15 -0.83
CA GLU A 34 -4.50 -4.46 -1.34
C GLU A 34 -5.70 -5.01 -0.58
N TRP A 35 -6.68 -5.53 -1.30
CA TRP A 35 -7.87 -6.17 -0.74
C TRP A 35 -7.51 -7.51 -0.10
N ARG A 36 -8.09 -7.81 1.06
CA ARG A 36 -7.80 -9.00 1.87
C ARG A 36 -9.04 -9.83 2.25
N GLY A 37 -10.21 -9.49 1.70
CA GLY A 37 -11.49 -10.11 2.09
C GLY A 37 -12.32 -9.19 2.99
N ASP A 38 -13.63 -9.42 3.07
CA ASP A 38 -14.56 -8.78 4.01
C ASP A 38 -14.47 -7.24 4.06
N ASP A 39 -14.36 -6.58 2.89
CA ASP A 39 -14.16 -5.13 2.76
C ASP A 39 -12.94 -4.57 3.51
N ARG A 40 -12.00 -5.44 3.86
CA ARG A 40 -10.75 -5.10 4.53
C ARG A 40 -9.58 -5.04 3.56
N TRP A 41 -8.77 -4.02 3.78
CA TRP A 41 -7.63 -3.64 2.96
C TRP A 41 -6.38 -3.53 3.81
N ALA A 42 -5.24 -3.93 3.24
CA ALA A 42 -3.94 -3.78 3.84
C ALA A 42 -3.13 -2.71 3.09
N VAL A 43 -2.36 -1.92 3.82
CA VAL A 43 -1.39 -0.98 3.25
C VAL A 43 -0.05 -1.70 3.21
N CYS A 44 0.38 -2.10 2.02
CA CYS A 44 1.51 -2.99 1.82
C CYS A 44 2.69 -2.30 1.15
N ARG A 45 3.89 -2.73 1.53
CA ARG A 45 5.14 -2.44 0.83
C ARG A 45 6.06 -3.64 0.95
N PHE A 46 6.52 -4.16 -0.19
CA PHE A 46 7.28 -5.42 -0.23
C PHE A 46 6.56 -6.54 0.54
N HIS A 47 7.11 -6.98 1.68
CA HIS A 47 6.55 -8.03 2.53
C HIS A 47 6.00 -7.49 3.86
N GLU A 48 5.84 -6.16 3.96
CA GLU A 48 5.42 -5.46 5.16
C GLU A 48 4.03 -4.86 4.99
N CYS A 49 3.27 -4.81 6.10
CA CYS A 49 2.02 -4.08 6.23
C CYS A 49 2.24 -2.90 7.18
N LEU A 50 1.62 -1.75 6.86
CA LEU A 50 1.57 -0.60 7.76
C LEU A 50 0.47 -0.82 8.81
N GLY A 51 0.84 -0.72 10.08
CA GLY A 51 -0.06 -0.77 11.22
C GLY A 51 -0.76 0.58 11.49
N LYS A 52 -1.81 0.55 12.30
CA LYS A 52 -2.56 1.75 12.74
C LYS A 52 -1.71 2.75 13.53
N ASP A 53 -0.59 2.30 14.08
CA ASP A 53 0.40 3.11 14.80
C ASP A 53 1.45 3.75 13.88
N GLY A 54 1.43 3.44 12.58
CA GLY A 54 2.38 3.92 11.59
C GLY A 54 3.65 3.08 11.48
N ALA A 55 3.76 1.96 12.20
CA ALA A 55 4.87 1.04 12.07
C ALA A 55 4.71 0.12 10.85
N TRP A 56 5.81 -0.21 10.19
CA TRP A 56 5.85 -1.25 9.17
C TRP A 56 6.23 -2.58 9.81
N GLU A 57 5.39 -3.59 9.64
CA GLU A 57 5.60 -4.92 10.19
C GLU A 57 5.55 -5.99 9.10
N TYR A 58 6.44 -6.97 9.18
CA TYR A 58 6.40 -8.12 8.28
C TYR A 58 5.08 -8.89 8.48
N GLU A 59 4.41 -9.24 7.38
CA GLU A 59 3.14 -9.95 7.46
C GLU A 59 3.34 -11.41 7.94
N PRO A 60 2.76 -11.81 9.10
CA PRO A 60 2.86 -13.17 9.58
C PRO A 60 2.23 -14.17 8.61
N ARG A 61 2.65 -15.43 8.71
CA ARG A 61 2.01 -16.52 7.98
C ARG A 61 0.53 -16.59 8.36
N PRO A 62 -0.37 -17.02 7.45
CA PRO A 62 -1.81 -17.01 7.73
C PRO A 62 -2.22 -17.74 9.01
N SER A 63 -1.50 -18.80 9.40
CA SER A 63 -1.75 -19.57 10.62
C SER A 63 -1.22 -18.93 11.91
N GLU A 64 -0.31 -17.96 11.80
CA GLU A 64 0.31 -17.24 12.92
C GLU A 64 -0.30 -15.85 13.10
N ARG A 65 -1.26 -15.48 12.25
CA ARG A 65 -1.92 -14.19 12.27
C ARG A 65 -3.11 -14.24 13.22
N ASP A 66 -2.98 -13.55 14.34
CA ASP A 66 -4.05 -13.40 15.31
C ASP A 66 -4.99 -12.22 14.95
N ASP A 67 -6.09 -12.15 15.69
CA ASP A 67 -7.13 -11.13 15.50
C ASP A 67 -6.60 -9.72 15.80
N ASP A 68 -5.70 -9.59 16.78
CA ASP A 68 -5.08 -8.30 17.16
C ASP A 68 -4.23 -7.74 16.01
N TRP A 69 -3.42 -8.60 15.38
CA TRP A 69 -2.63 -8.22 14.21
C TRP A 69 -3.54 -7.83 13.04
N VAL A 70 -4.63 -8.58 12.82
CA VAL A 70 -5.62 -8.26 11.80
C VAL A 70 -6.26 -6.90 12.06
N GLU A 71 -6.69 -6.60 13.27
CA GLU A 71 -7.28 -5.31 13.62
C GLU A 71 -6.28 -4.16 13.45
N ALA A 72 -5.00 -4.39 13.78
CA ALA A 72 -3.96 -3.39 13.64
C ALA A 72 -3.56 -3.09 12.19
N HIS A 73 -3.73 -4.05 11.27
CA HIS A 73 -3.19 -3.98 9.90
C HIS A 73 -4.23 -4.14 8.78
N ARG A 74 -5.53 -4.15 9.12
CA ARG A 74 -6.63 -4.26 8.17
C ARG A 74 -7.63 -3.13 8.37
N PHE A 75 -7.88 -2.39 7.30
CA PHE A 75 -8.64 -1.15 7.33
C PHE A 75 -9.76 -1.18 6.30
N GLY A 76 -10.74 -0.30 6.45
CA GLY A 76 -11.59 0.08 5.32
C GLY A 76 -10.79 0.78 4.23
N LEU A 77 -11.28 0.74 2.98
CA LEU A 77 -10.56 1.27 1.82
C LEU A 77 -10.12 2.73 1.99
N ASP A 78 -11.02 3.61 2.44
CA ASP A 78 -10.73 5.03 2.60
C ASP A 78 -9.63 5.28 3.63
N SER A 79 -9.70 4.59 4.78
CA SER A 79 -8.67 4.66 5.82
C SER A 79 -7.32 4.11 5.31
N ALA A 80 -7.33 3.01 4.57
CA ALA A 80 -6.12 2.45 3.98
C ALA A 80 -5.47 3.42 2.99
N LEU A 81 -6.26 4.04 2.11
CA LEU A 81 -5.77 5.05 1.16
C LEU A 81 -5.25 6.31 1.88
N ALA A 82 -5.90 6.75 2.96
CA ALA A 82 -5.44 7.87 3.76
C ALA A 82 -4.08 7.58 4.42
N LEU A 83 -3.95 6.42 5.08
CA LEU A 83 -2.70 5.97 5.69
C LEU A 83 -1.57 5.82 4.65
N ALA A 84 -1.86 5.21 3.50
CA ALA A 84 -0.89 5.08 2.42
C ALA A 84 -0.41 6.44 1.90
N LYS A 85 -1.32 7.41 1.71
CA LYS A 85 -0.95 8.77 1.28
C LYS A 85 -0.12 9.52 2.32
N GLN A 86 -0.39 9.29 3.61
CA GLN A 86 0.39 9.88 4.70
C GLN A 86 1.80 9.28 4.76
N ALA A 87 1.94 7.96 4.58
CA ALA A 87 3.23 7.27 4.66
C ALA A 87 4.10 7.43 3.39
N ALA A 88 3.49 7.63 2.21
CA ALA A 88 4.19 7.64 0.93
C ALA A 88 5.38 8.64 0.85
N PRO A 89 5.28 9.89 1.32
CA PRO A 89 6.39 10.85 1.28
C PRO A 89 7.62 10.42 2.07
N ASP A 90 7.43 9.68 3.17
CA ASP A 90 8.46 9.36 4.16
C ASP A 90 9.12 8.00 3.92
N LEU A 91 8.69 7.25 2.90
CA LEU A 91 9.34 6.00 2.53
C LEU A 91 10.82 6.21 2.23
N VAL A 92 11.68 5.49 2.96
CA VAL A 92 13.13 5.56 2.79
C VAL A 92 13.63 4.42 1.89
N VAL A 93 14.41 4.77 0.88
CA VAL A 93 15.16 3.84 0.02
C VAL A 93 16.57 4.37 -0.13
N ASN A 94 17.58 3.55 0.20
CA ASN A 94 19.00 3.91 0.13
C ASN A 94 19.33 5.26 0.82
N GLY A 95 18.68 5.55 1.96
CA GLY A 95 18.88 6.79 2.73
C GLY A 95 18.19 8.03 2.16
N HIS A 96 17.29 7.89 1.19
CA HIS A 96 16.50 9.00 0.63
C HIS A 96 15.01 8.75 0.79
N THR A 97 14.26 9.78 1.17
CA THR A 97 12.80 9.71 1.19
C THR A 97 12.22 9.82 -0.22
N ALA A 98 10.96 9.42 -0.41
CA ALA A 98 10.25 9.67 -1.66
C ALA A 98 10.15 11.18 -1.94
N ALA A 99 9.97 11.99 -0.89
CA ALA A 99 9.98 13.46 -1.00
C ALA A 99 11.33 14.00 -1.48
N ASP A 100 12.46 13.45 -1.03
CA ASP A 100 13.78 13.84 -1.52
C ASP A 100 13.96 13.47 -3.00
N ALA A 101 13.54 12.27 -3.38
CA ALA A 101 13.59 11.82 -4.77
C ALA A 101 12.72 12.71 -5.69
N TRP A 102 11.53 13.11 -5.22
CA TRP A 102 10.67 14.06 -5.93
C TRP A 102 11.39 15.39 -6.13
N ARG A 103 11.93 15.99 -5.06
CA ARG A 103 12.57 17.33 -5.10
C ARG A 103 13.76 17.37 -6.06
N ARG A 104 14.52 16.28 -6.15
CA ARG A 104 15.67 16.16 -7.06
C ARG A 104 15.27 16.08 -8.52
N THR A 105 14.11 15.50 -8.81
CA THR A 105 13.63 15.26 -10.18
C THR A 105 12.68 16.35 -10.69
N HIS A 106 12.14 17.18 -9.79
CA HIS A 106 11.12 18.19 -10.11
C HIS A 106 11.48 19.59 -9.57
N ARG A 107 12.78 19.92 -9.50
CA ARG A 107 13.21 21.25 -9.07
C ARG A 107 12.73 22.30 -10.08
N PRO A 108 12.05 23.38 -9.65
CA PRO A 108 11.78 24.49 -10.54
C PRO A 108 13.11 25.13 -11.00
N ALA A 109 13.14 25.56 -12.26
CA ALA A 109 14.29 26.19 -12.91
C ALA A 109 14.84 27.38 -12.11
#